data_AF-A0A661V6I8-F1
#
_entry.id   AF-A0A661V6I8-F1
#
_cell.length_a   1.000
_cell.length_b   1.000
_cell.length_c   1.000
_cell.angle_alpha   90.00
_cell.angle_beta   90.00
_cell.angle_gamma   90.00
#
_symmetry.space_group_name_H-M   'P 1'
#
loop_
_entity.id
_entity.type
_entity.pdbx_description
1 polymer ?
#
loop_
_entity_poly.entity_id
_entity_poly.type
_entity_poly.pdbx_seq_one_letter_code
_entity_poly.pdbx_strand_id
1 'polypeptide(L)' 'VSDDGMTYVFHLREGIPWVRWNGEEVEEVLDCEGNVRYVTAHDFEYAAKRTCNPDTASDYAYVLGFALRGCNELLEAEGW' A
#
# COMPACT_ATOMS: atom_id res chain seq x y z
N VAL A 1 7.23 3.16 -18.39
CA VAL A 1 7.67 4.45 -17.80
C VAL A 1 7.31 5.54 -18.80
N SER A 2 6.79 6.68 -18.35
CA SER A 2 6.50 7.83 -19.23
C SER A 2 7.78 8.51 -19.72
N ASP A 3 7.67 9.29 -20.80
CA ASP A 3 8.81 9.97 -21.43
C ASP A 3 9.49 10.99 -20.49
N ASP A 4 8.71 11.62 -19.60
CA ASP A 4 9.22 12.56 -18.58
C ASP A 4 9.83 11.86 -17.35
N GLY A 5 9.77 10.53 -17.29
CA GLY A 5 10.27 9.73 -16.16
C GLY A 5 9.46 9.88 -14.87
N MET A 6 8.28 10.51 -14.88
CA MET A 6 7.49 10.82 -13.68
C MET A 6 6.33 9.84 -13.43
N THR A 7 6.01 8.97 -14.40
CA THR A 7 4.91 8.00 -14.29
C THR A 7 5.39 6.58 -14.56
N TYR A 8 5.10 5.69 -13.61
CA TYR A 8 5.43 4.27 -13.66
C TYR A 8 4.15 3.45 -13.60
N VAL A 9 3.97 2.55 -14.56
CA VAL A 9 2.86 1.59 -14.59
C VAL A 9 3.41 0.22 -14.23
N PHE A 10 2.87 -0.38 -13.17
CA PHE A 10 3.26 -1.71 -12.71
C PHE A 10 2.17 -2.72 -13.09
N HIS A 11 2.58 -3.82 -13.72
CA HIS A 11 1.70 -4.95 -14.01
C HIS A 11 1.92 -6.02 -12.95
N LEU A 12 0.89 -6.28 -12.15
CA LEU A 12 0.97 -7.21 -11.04
C LEU A 12 0.78 -8.65 -11.52
N ARG A 13 1.45 -9.58 -10.84
CA ARG A 13 1.14 -11.00 -10.97
C ARG A 13 -0.18 -11.31 -10.27
N GLU A 14 -1.08 -11.97 -10.98
CA GLU A 14 -2.38 -12.37 -10.46
C GLU A 14 -2.28 -13.67 -9.63
N GLY A 15 -3.28 -13.90 -8.78
CA GLY A 15 -3.42 -15.14 -8.01
C GLY A 15 -2.44 -15.30 -6.84
N ILE A 16 -1.86 -14.21 -6.34
CA ILE A 16 -0.97 -14.23 -5.16
C ILE A 16 -1.80 -14.04 -3.89
N PRO A 17 -1.92 -15.03 -2.99
CA PRO A 17 -2.71 -14.89 -1.77
C PRO A 17 -1.96 -14.08 -0.72
N TRP A 18 -2.71 -13.29 0.06
CA TRP A 18 -2.23 -12.83 1.35
C TRP A 18 -2.22 -13.98 2.35
N VAL A 19 -1.17 -14.07 3.16
CA VAL A 19 -1.04 -15.08 4.21
C VAL A 19 -0.72 -14.43 5.55
N ARG A 20 -1.02 -15.11 6.65
CA ARG A 20 -0.63 -14.72 7.99
C ARG A 20 -0.20 -15.91 8.82
N TRP A 21 0.62 -15.67 9.82
CA TRP A 21 0.91 -16.65 10.87
C TRP A 21 -0.21 -16.59 11.92
N ASN A 22 -0.83 -17.73 12.23
CA ASN A 22 -1.91 -17.80 13.22
C ASN A 22 -1.42 -18.19 14.63
N GLY A 23 -0.14 -18.51 14.79
CA GLY A 23 0.43 -19.05 16.03
C GLY A 23 0.99 -20.47 15.88
N GLU A 24 0.52 -21.22 14.88
CA GLU A 24 0.84 -22.64 14.67
C GLU A 24 1.26 -22.94 13.22
N GLU A 25 0.60 -22.33 12.25
CA GLU A 25 0.91 -22.45 10.83
C GLU A 25 0.69 -21.14 10.06
N VAL A 26 1.13 -21.13 8.80
CA VAL A 26 0.82 -20.06 7.86
C VAL A 26 -0.49 -20.42 7.16
N GLU A 27 -1.47 -19.53 7.24
CA GLU A 27 -2.78 -19.68 6.62
C GLU A 27 -3.08 -18.54 5.64
N GLU A 28 -3.96 -18.80 4.67
CA GLU A 28 -4.47 -17.78 3.75
C GLU A 28 -5.42 -16.83 4.49
N VAL A 29 -5.33 -15.53 4.17
CA VAL A 29 -6.25 -14.52 4.69
C VAL A 29 -7.55 -14.58 3.89
N LEU A 30 -8.67 -14.68 4.59
CA LEU A 30 -10.01 -14.67 3.99
C LEU A 30 -10.67 -13.29 4.11
N ASP A 31 -11.52 -12.95 3.16
CA ASP A 31 -12.41 -11.79 3.24
C ASP A 31 -13.65 -12.08 4.12
N CYS A 32 -14.56 -11.11 4.23
CA CYS A 32 -15.77 -11.23 5.04
C CYS A 32 -16.78 -12.27 4.51
N GLU A 33 -16.63 -12.71 3.27
CA GLU A 33 -17.47 -13.72 2.61
C GLU A 33 -16.80 -15.12 2.64
N GLY A 34 -15.59 -15.21 3.17
CA GLY A 34 -14.83 -16.46 3.29
C GLY A 34 -13.99 -16.81 2.06
N ASN A 35 -13.83 -15.90 1.09
CA ASN A 35 -12.97 -16.13 -0.07
C ASN A 35 -11.51 -15.74 0.22
N VAL A 36 -10.56 -16.39 -0.46
CA VAL A 36 -9.13 -16.05 -0.35
C VAL A 36 -8.89 -14.63 -0.83
N ARG A 37 -8.24 -13.82 -0.01
CA ARG A 37 -7.84 -12.47 -0.38
C ARG A 37 -6.54 -12.50 -1.17
N TYR A 38 -6.62 -12.11 -2.43
CA TYR A 38 -5.45 -11.97 -3.31
C TYR A 38 -4.85 -10.56 -3.25
N VAL A 39 -3.55 -10.46 -3.56
CA VAL A 39 -2.82 -9.20 -3.71
C VAL A 39 -3.38 -8.44 -4.93
N THR A 40 -3.69 -7.16 -4.73
CA THR A 40 -4.22 -6.28 -5.77
C THR A 40 -3.49 -4.93 -5.79
N ALA A 41 -3.74 -4.11 -6.83
CA ALA A 41 -3.22 -2.75 -6.90
C ALA A 41 -3.68 -1.88 -5.71
N HIS A 42 -4.87 -2.15 -5.15
CA HIS A 42 -5.39 -1.40 -4.00
C HIS A 42 -4.57 -1.60 -2.73
N ASP A 43 -3.85 -2.72 -2.58
CA ASP A 43 -3.00 -2.95 -1.41
C ASP A 43 -1.80 -1.98 -1.42
N PHE A 44 -1.23 -1.71 -2.59
CA PHE A 44 -0.14 -0.75 -2.76
C PHE A 44 -0.61 0.70 -2.63
N GLU A 45 -1.79 1.01 -3.18
CA GLU A 45 -2.44 2.31 -3.01
C GLU A 45 -2.69 2.61 -1.53
N TYR A 46 -3.29 1.66 -0.80
CA TYR A 46 -3.54 1.77 0.63
C TYR A 46 -2.24 1.95 1.41
N ALA A 47 -1.21 1.14 1.13
CA ALA A 47 0.07 1.23 1.81
C ALA A 47 0.72 2.61 1.63
N ALA A 48 0.72 3.16 0.40
CA ALA A 48 1.27 4.49 0.12
C ALA A 48 0.49 5.57 0.89
N LYS A 49 -0.85 5.55 0.83
CA LYS A 49 -1.71 6.50 1.57
C LYS A 49 -1.50 6.40 3.07
N ARG A 50 -1.41 5.18 3.62
CA ARG A 50 -1.16 4.95 5.05
C ARG A 50 0.20 5.48 5.47
N THR A 51 1.25 5.30 4.67
CA THR A 51 2.58 5.85 4.99
C THR A 51 2.61 7.38 4.95
N CYS A 52 1.92 7.99 3.98
CA CYS A 52 1.83 9.45 3.85
C CYS A 52 0.79 10.09 4.77
N ASN A 53 0.02 9.29 5.50
CA ASN A 53 -1.00 9.79 6.41
C ASN A 53 -0.34 10.24 7.74
N PRO A 54 -0.59 11.49 8.19
CA PRO A 54 -0.02 12.02 9.43
C PRO A 54 -0.41 11.25 10.68
N ASP A 55 -1.64 10.71 10.78
CA ASP A 55 -2.11 9.92 11.93
C ASP A 55 -1.39 8.59 12.07
N THR A 56 -0.80 8.08 10.98
CA THR A 56 0.04 6.87 11.05
C THR A 56 1.38 7.16 11.71
N ALA A 57 1.82 8.44 11.72
CA ALA A 57 3.10 8.88 12.30
C ALA A 57 4.29 8.02 11.83
N SER A 58 4.37 7.72 10.54
CA SER A 58 5.43 6.85 10.00
C SER A 58 6.77 7.58 9.96
N ASP A 59 7.76 7.09 10.73
CA ASP A 59 9.13 7.61 10.71
C ASP A 59 9.78 7.58 9.31
N TYR A 60 9.29 6.72 8.42
CA TYR A 60 9.78 6.55 7.05
C TYR A 60 8.96 7.32 6.00
N ALA A 61 7.98 8.14 6.41
CA ALA A 61 7.13 8.86 5.47
C ALA A 61 7.91 9.77 4.50
N TYR A 62 9.04 10.33 4.95
CA TYR A 62 9.92 11.16 4.12
C TYR A 62 10.41 10.43 2.85
N VAL A 63 10.46 9.08 2.86
CA VAL A 63 10.87 8.30 1.69
C VAL A 63 9.83 8.38 0.58
N LEU A 64 8.55 8.27 0.92
CA LEU A 64 7.49 8.46 -0.06
C LEU A 64 7.29 9.95 -0.38
N GLY A 65 7.57 10.84 0.58
CA GLY A 65 7.57 12.28 0.38
C GLY A 65 8.50 12.74 -0.75
N PHE A 66 9.66 12.10 -0.93
CA PHE A 66 10.54 12.42 -2.08
C PHE A 66 10.13 11.69 -3.37
N ALA A 67 9.50 10.51 -3.28
CA ALA A 67 9.31 9.60 -4.41
C ALA A 67 7.94 9.72 -5.09
N LEU A 68 6.90 10.10 -4.34
CA LEU A 68 5.51 10.09 -4.78
C LEU A 68 4.92 11.50 -4.71
N ARG A 69 4.43 11.97 -5.85
CA ARG A 69 3.63 13.19 -5.94
C ARG A 69 2.40 13.08 -5.03
N GLY A 70 2.12 14.12 -4.23
CA GLY A 70 0.96 14.15 -3.33
C GLY A 70 1.24 13.65 -1.92
N CYS A 71 2.40 13.02 -1.66
CA CYS A 71 2.68 12.45 -0.34
C CYS A 71 2.97 13.52 0.72
N ASN A 72 3.78 14.55 0.40
CA ASN A 72 4.07 15.63 1.35
C ASN A 72 2.81 16.47 1.65
N GLU A 73 1.98 16.71 0.62
CA GLU A 73 0.72 17.42 0.77
C GLU A 73 -0.24 16.69 1.70
N LEU A 74 -0.26 15.35 1.67
CA LEU A 74 -1.05 14.55 2.60
C LEU A 74 -0.44 14.56 4.02
N LEU A 75 0.88 14.50 4.15
CA LEU A 75 1.57 14.53 5.44
C LEU A 75 1.34 15.84 6.21
N GLU A 76 1.16 16.94 5.50
CA GLU A 76 0.91 18.26 6.05
C GLU A 76 -0.60 18.58 6.19
N ALA A 77 -1.48 17.67 5.77
CA ALA A 77 -2.92 17.89 5.81
C ALA A 77 -3.48 17.80 7.24
N GLU A 78 -4.30 18.77 7.64
CA GLU A 78 -5.04 18.73 8.90
C GLU A 78 -6.38 18.00 8.72
N GLY A 79 -6.68 17.03 9.59
CA GLY A 79 -8.02 16.42 9.70
C GLY A 79 -8.50 15.59 8.49
N TRP A 80 -7.57 14.86 7.86
CA TRP A 80 -7.80 13.91 6.76
C TRP A 80 -8.87 12.84 7.04
#